data_AF-A6HEC3-F1
#
_entry.id   AF-A6HEC3-F1
#
_cell.length_a   1.000
_cell.length_b   1.000
_cell.length_c   1.000
_cell.angle_alpha   90.00
_cell.angle_beta   90.00
_cell.angle_gamma   90.00
#
_symmetry.space_group_name_H-M   'P 1'
#
loop_
_entity.id
_entity.type
_entity.pdbx_description
1 polymer ?
#
loop_
_entity_poly.entity_id
_entity_poly.type
_entity_poly.pdbx_seq_one_letter_code
_entity_poly.pdbx_strand_id
1 'polypeptide(L)'
;MATPMHRLIARRQAEANKQHVRCQKCLEFGHWTYECKGKRKYLHRPSRTAELKKALKEKENRLLQQSMGETNTERKTKKKRRGASRSQKWTLDSL
;
A
#
# COMPACT_ATOMS: atom_id res chain seq x y z
N MET A 1 53.68 -9.56 -2.91
CA MET A 1 53.52 -8.17 -2.46
C MET A 1 52.40 -7.52 -3.26
N ALA A 2 51.39 -6.92 -2.62
CA ALA A 2 50.26 -6.34 -3.34
C ALA A 2 50.69 -5.15 -4.20
N THR A 3 50.34 -5.16 -5.49
CA THR A 3 50.73 -4.08 -6.41
C THR A 3 50.01 -2.77 -6.08
N PRO A 4 50.57 -1.60 -6.45
CA PRO A 4 49.96 -0.29 -6.16
C PRO A 4 48.51 -0.16 -6.66
N MET A 5 48.19 -0.79 -7.79
CA MET A 5 46.83 -0.83 -8.33
C MET A 5 45.84 -1.59 -7.43
N HIS A 6 46.24 -2.74 -6.88
CA HIS A 6 45.37 -3.50 -5.95
C HIS A 6 45.05 -2.68 -4.70
N ARG A 7 46.00 -1.89 -4.19
CA ARG A 7 45.76 -0.99 -3.05
C ARG A 7 44.75 0.10 -3.39
N LEU A 8 44.77 0.62 -4.62
CA LEU A 8 43.85 1.66 -5.09
C LEU A 8 42.43 1.12 -5.26
N ILE A 9 42.30 -0.09 -5.83
CA ILE A 9 41.03 -0.80 -6.01
C ILE A 9 40.40 -1.13 -4.66
N ALA A 10 41.17 -1.67 -3.71
CA ALA A 10 40.68 -1.96 -2.37
C ALA A 10 40.19 -0.71 -1.61
N ARG A 11 40.89 0.43 -1.80
CA ARG A 11 40.48 1.71 -1.20
C ARG A 11 39.16 2.22 -1.80
N ARG A 12 39.02 2.18 -3.14
CA ARG A 12 37.78 2.51 -3.84
C ARG A 12 36.62 1.60 -3.46
N GLN A 13 36.87 0.30 -3.28
CA GLN A 13 35.85 -0.65 -2.82
C GLN A 13 35.42 -0.40 -1.37
N ALA A 14 36.36 -0.05 -0.47
CA ALA A 14 36.02 0.32 0.90
C ALA A 14 35.20 1.62 0.97
N GLU A 15 35.55 2.62 0.15
CA GLU A 15 34.80 3.89 0.03
C GLU A 15 33.40 3.67 -0.58
N ALA A 16 33.29 2.88 -1.65
CA ALA A 16 31.99 2.52 -2.24
C ALA A 16 31.12 1.73 -1.25
N ASN A 17 31.72 0.84 -0.44
CA ASN A 17 31.02 0.10 0.59
C ASN A 17 30.46 1.03 1.69
N LYS A 18 31.23 2.06 2.10
CA LYS A 18 30.74 3.12 3.00
C LYS A 18 29.57 3.90 2.39
N GLN A 19 29.55 4.15 1.09
CA GLN A 19 28.40 4.84 0.47
C GLN A 19 27.11 4.04 0.51
N HIS A 20 27.18 2.70 0.51
CA HIS A 20 26.00 1.84 0.57
C HIS A 20 25.55 1.48 1.99
N VAL A 21 26.40 1.63 3.01
CA VAL A 21 26.00 1.26 4.37
C VAL A 21 24.95 2.23 4.92
N ARG A 22 23.86 1.67 5.44
CA ARG A 22 22.79 2.41 6.10
C ARG A 22 23.01 2.42 7.62
N CYS A 23 23.10 3.61 8.20
CA CYS A 23 23.27 3.76 9.64
C CYS A 23 21.96 3.47 10.38
N GLN A 24 21.98 2.56 11.36
CA GLN A 24 20.80 2.24 12.17
C GLN A 24 20.35 3.37 13.12
N LYS A 25 21.24 4.32 13.45
CA LYS A 25 20.92 5.44 14.37
C LYS A 25 20.14 6.56 13.68
N CYS A 26 20.63 7.04 12.53
CA CYS A 26 20.03 8.17 11.80
C CYS A 26 19.25 7.75 10.55
N LEU A 27 19.37 6.48 10.11
CA LEU A 27 18.76 5.90 8.91
C LEU A 27 19.30 6.42 7.57
N GLU A 28 20.35 7.25 7.59
CA GLU A 28 21.05 7.77 6.41
C GLU A 28 22.15 6.81 5.90
N PHE A 29 22.53 6.98 4.64
CA PHE A 29 23.62 6.24 4.01
C PHE A 29 24.98 6.93 4.21
N GLY A 30 26.08 6.21 4.00
CA GLY A 30 27.42 6.82 3.93
C GLY A 30 28.32 6.56 5.15
N HIS A 31 27.81 5.98 6.23
CA HIS A 31 28.61 5.78 7.45
C HIS A 31 28.12 4.62 8.32
N TRP A 32 29.08 4.02 9.03
CA TRP A 32 28.79 2.98 10.00
C TRP A 32 28.19 3.56 11.29
N THR A 33 27.47 2.73 12.02
CA THR A 33 26.80 3.16 13.25
C THR A 33 27.77 3.70 14.31
N TYR A 34 29.03 3.29 14.34
CA TYR A 34 30.03 3.80 15.29
C TYR A 34 30.53 5.22 14.96
N GLU A 35 30.52 5.63 13.69
CA GLU A 35 30.95 6.97 13.23
C GLU A 35 29.80 7.99 13.27
N CYS A 36 28.56 7.55 13.52
CA CYS A 36 27.37 8.38 13.48
C CYS A 36 27.38 9.44 14.58
N LYS A 37 27.56 10.71 14.19
CA LYS A 37 27.48 11.90 15.06
C LYS A 37 26.06 12.48 15.18
N GLY A 38 25.12 12.01 14.36
CA GLY A 38 23.73 12.47 14.37
C GLY A 38 22.93 11.99 15.58
N LYS A 39 21.87 12.73 15.95
CA LYS A 39 20.87 12.29 16.93
C LYS A 39 20.07 11.11 16.37
N ARG A 40 19.57 10.23 17.25
CA ARG A 40 18.73 9.09 16.83
C ARG A 40 17.42 9.61 16.23
N LYS A 41 17.11 9.22 14.99
CA LYS A 41 15.84 9.56 14.34
C LYS A 41 14.78 8.56 14.81
N TYR A 42 13.81 9.01 15.59
CA TYR A 42 12.68 8.17 15.96
C TYR A 42 11.66 8.18 14.83
N LEU A 43 11.61 7.09 14.06
CA LEU A 43 10.49 6.84 13.17
C LEU A 43 9.35 6.23 13.99
N HIS A 44 8.14 6.80 13.87
CA HIS A 44 6.98 6.25 14.56
C HIS A 44 6.75 4.80 14.11
N ARG A 45 6.83 3.87 15.06
CA ARG A 45 6.55 2.46 14.85
C ARG A 45 5.23 2.11 15.53
N PRO A 46 4.16 1.79 14.77
CA PRO A 46 2.89 1.43 15.37
C PRO A 46 3.04 0.16 16.20
N SER A 47 2.29 0.07 17.31
CA SER A 47 2.23 -1.16 18.08
C SER A 47 1.52 -2.25 17.28
N ARG A 48 1.81 -3.52 17.57
CA ARG A 48 1.11 -4.67 16.97
C ARG A 48 -0.41 -4.57 17.14
N THR A 49 -0.87 -4.01 18.27
CA THR A 49 -2.30 -3.77 18.53
C THR A 49 -2.87 -2.62 17.70
N ALA A 50 -2.10 -1.57 17.42
CA ALA A 50 -2.51 -0.49 16.53
C ALA A 50 -2.64 -0.97 15.07
N GLU A 51 -1.71 -1.82 14.63
CA GLU A 51 -1.77 -2.49 13.32
C GLU A 51 -3.01 -3.38 13.20
N LEU A 52 -3.26 -4.22 14.21
CA LEU A 52 -4.44 -5.10 14.24
C LEU A 52 -5.74 -4.29 14.20
N LYS A 53 -5.84 -3.21 14.99
CA LYS A 53 -7.00 -2.30 14.98
C LYS A 53 -7.21 -1.67 13.60
N LYS A 54 -6.15 -1.27 12.90
CA LYS A 54 -6.24 -0.74 11.53
C LYS A 54 -6.77 -1.80 10.57
N ALA A 55 -6.23 -3.02 10.63
CA ALA A 55 -6.66 -4.13 9.77
C ALA A 55 -8.14 -4.52 9.98
N LEU A 56 -8.60 -4.53 11.24
CA LEU A 56 -10.02 -4.80 11.56
C LEU A 56 -10.94 -3.72 11.01
N LYS A 57 -10.59 -2.44 11.20
CA LYS A 57 -11.36 -1.30 10.64
C LYS A 57 -11.41 -1.33 9.11
N GLU A 58 -10.30 -1.69 8.46
CA GLU A 58 -10.23 -1.82 7.01
C GLU A 58 -11.13 -2.95 6.50
N LYS A 59 -11.17 -4.09 7.20
CA LYS A 59 -12.08 -5.20 6.89
C LYS A 59 -13.55 -4.80 7.03
N GLU A 60 -13.91 -4.11 8.10
CA GLU A 60 -15.27 -3.60 8.33
C GLU A 60 -15.68 -2.62 7.22
N ASN A 61 -14.82 -1.65 6.90
CA ASN A 61 -15.09 -0.69 5.83
C ASN A 61 -15.28 -1.39 4.47
N ARG A 62 -14.47 -2.42 4.18
CA ARG A 62 -14.63 -3.22 2.95
C ARG A 62 -15.99 -3.93 2.89
N LEU A 63 -16.47 -4.48 4.01
CA LEU A 63 -17.79 -5.12 4.09
C LEU A 63 -18.93 -4.12 3.92
N LEU A 64 -18.83 -2.93 4.54
CA LEU A 64 -19.79 -1.85 4.37
C LEU A 64 -19.84 -1.35 2.92
N GLN A 65 -18.70 -1.25 2.26
CA GLN A 65 -18.64 -0.84 0.85
C GLN A 65 -19.27 -1.88 -0.08
N GLN A 66 -19.15 -3.17 0.25
CA GLN A 66 -19.82 -4.26 -0.47
C GLN A 66 -21.34 -4.21 -0.30
N SER A 67 -21.85 -4.05 0.93
CA SER A 67 -23.29 -3.96 1.18
C SER A 67 -23.94 -2.71 0.58
N MET A 68 -23.22 -1.58 0.55
CA MET A 68 -23.67 -0.38 -0.16
C MET A 68 -23.69 -0.53 -1.69
N GLY A 69 -22.79 -1.33 -2.26
CA GLY A 69 -22.78 -1.68 -3.68
C GLY A 69 -23.97 -2.57 -4.08
N GLU A 70 -24.28 -3.58 -3.26
CA GLU A 70 -25.39 -4.52 -3.46
C GLU A 70 -26.77 -3.84 -3.35
N THR A 71 -26.93 -2.93 -2.39
CA THR A 71 -28.20 -2.19 -2.24
C THR A 71 -28.46 -1.21 -3.39
N ASN A 72 -27.42 -0.71 -4.06
CA ASN A 72 -27.56 0.18 -5.21
C ASN A 72 -27.93 -0.59 -6.49
N THR A 73 -27.32 -1.76 -6.71
CA THR A 73 -27.68 -2.63 -7.84
C THR A 73 -29.11 -3.17 -7.72
N GLU A 74 -29.56 -3.55 -6.52
CA GLU A 74 -30.94 -4.00 -6.31
C GLU A 74 -31.98 -2.89 -6.49
N ARG A 75 -31.69 -1.65 -6.05
CA ARG A 75 -32.56 -0.49 -6.33
C ARG A 75 -32.64 -0.19 -7.83
N LYS A 76 -31.54 -0.35 -8.57
CA LYS A 76 -31.48 -0.13 -10.03
C LYS A 76 -32.24 -1.21 -10.81
N THR A 77 -32.16 -2.48 -10.40
CA THR A 77 -32.93 -3.58 -11.02
C THR A 77 -34.42 -3.47 -10.69
N LYS A 78 -34.79 -3.13 -9.45
CA LYS A 78 -36.20 -2.92 -9.06
C LYS A 78 -36.84 -1.72 -9.78
N LYS A 79 -36.07 -0.66 -10.06
CA LYS A 79 -36.52 0.48 -10.89
C LYS A 79 -36.68 0.11 -12.37
N LYS A 80 -35.78 -0.69 -12.95
CA LYS A 80 -35.94 -1.26 -14.30
C LYS A 80 -37.17 -2.16 -14.41
N ARG A 81 -37.41 -3.04 -13.43
CA ARG A 81 -38.57 -3.94 -13.40
C ARG A 81 -39.90 -3.19 -13.24
N ARG A 82 -39.94 -2.09 -12.49
CA ARG A 82 -41.13 -1.23 -12.37
C ARG A 82 -41.42 -0.40 -13.64
N GLY A 83 -40.40 -0.07 -14.44
CA GLY A 83 -40.58 0.57 -15.75
C GLY A 83 -41.16 -0.34 -16.83
N ALA A 84 -40.96 -1.66 -16.71
CA ALA A 84 -41.47 -2.65 -17.68
C ALA A 84 -42.95 -3.04 -17.47
N SER A 85 -43.58 -2.61 -16.37
CA SER A 85 -44.96 -2.99 -16.01
C SER A 85 -46.05 -2.04 -16.57
N ARG A 86 -45.69 -1.05 -17.40
CA ARG A 86 -46.64 -0.07 -17.96
C ARG A 86 -46.54 0.04 -19.49
N SER A 87 -46.74 -1.07 -20.18
CA SER A 87 -47.30 -1.08 -21.54
C SER A 87 -47.58 -2.52 -22.00
N GLN A 88 -48.73 -3.06 -21.60
CA GLN A 88 -49.42 -4.04 -22.43
C GLN A 88 -50.85 -3.53 -22.60
N LYS A 89 -51.02 -2.72 -23.65
CA LYS A 89 -52.31 -2.20 -24.09
C LYS A 89 -52.54 -2.79 -25.48
N TRP A 90 -53.46 -3.76 -25.53
CA TRP A 90 -54.34 -4.21 -26.62
C TRP A 90 -53.77 -4.38 -28.03
N THR A 91 -53.88 -5.60 -28.56
CA THR A 91 -54.57 -5.87 -29.85
C THR A 91 -54.92 -7.36 -29.95
N LEU A 92 -56.21 -7.69 -29.81
CA LEU A 92 -56.83 -8.77 -30.58
C LEU A 92 -56.88 -8.29 -32.03
N ASP A 93 -56.35 -9.06 -32.99
CA ASP A 93 -56.98 -9.38 -34.27
C ASP A 93 -56.03 -10.10 -35.25
N SER A 94 -56.62 -11.00 -36.04
CA SER A 94 -56.16 -11.56 -37.33
C SER A 94 -54.96 -12.52 -37.28
N LEU A 95 -55.01 -13.75 -37.81
CA LEU A 95 -55.82 -14.39 -38.85
C LEU A 95 -55.91 -15.90 -38.55
#